data_AF-A0A2D8UD36-F1
#
_entry.id   AF-A0A2D8UD36-F1
#
_cell.length_a   1.000
_cell.length_b   1.000
_cell.length_c   1.000
_cell.angle_alpha   90.00
_cell.angle_beta   90.00
_cell.angle_gamma   90.00
#
_symmetry.space_group_name_H-M   'P 1'
#
loop_
_entity.id
_entity.type
_entity.pdbx_description
1 polymer ?
#
loop_
_entity_poly.entity_id
_entity_poly.type
_entity_poly.pdbx_seq_one_letter_code
_entity_poly.pdbx_strand_id
1 'polypeptide(L)'
;MLNKIVLFTVAVVIGGYGCGKDEEERKELVGYAEKLAALSNSNGDVIKWIETLDDPSHQLEPEDLQKARDLIGEYVGKLEHIDPAQISYRELRVTHNLYLTKMRDAIRLAADQGRVLKRERGNVAIGVRHIEKLTKLHYGAIDLLWTRQKIADPFSLKWPQ
;
A
#
# COMPACT_ATOMS: atom_id res chain seq x y z
N MET A 1 -4.84 -55.81 7.13
CA MET A 1 -5.50 -54.55 7.54
C MET A 1 -4.94 -54.15 8.90
N LEU A 2 -4.12 -53.10 8.97
CA LEU A 2 -3.94 -52.30 10.20
C LEU A 2 -3.24 -50.98 9.79
N ASN A 3 -4.02 -49.90 9.74
CA ASN A 3 -3.57 -48.54 9.47
C ASN A 3 -2.55 -48.09 10.51
N LYS A 4 -1.35 -47.68 10.07
CA LYS A 4 -0.43 -46.86 10.86
C LYS A 4 -0.60 -45.40 10.44
N ILE A 5 -1.53 -44.70 11.07
CA ILE A 5 -1.56 -43.23 11.01
C ILE A 5 -0.70 -42.74 12.17
N VAL A 6 0.51 -42.30 11.85
CA VAL A 6 1.37 -41.56 12.78
C VAL A 6 0.83 -40.14 12.81
N LEU A 7 0.08 -39.78 13.85
CA LEU A 7 -0.25 -38.39 14.14
C LEU A 7 1.02 -37.69 14.61
N PHE A 8 1.57 -36.81 13.78
CA PHE A 8 2.51 -35.78 14.20
C PHE A 8 1.71 -34.69 14.93
N THR A 9 1.65 -34.78 16.26
CA THR A 9 1.14 -33.69 17.09
C THR A 9 2.19 -32.60 17.13
N VAL A 10 2.05 -31.58 16.28
CA VAL A 10 2.83 -30.35 16.38
C VAL A 10 2.32 -29.62 17.62
N ALA A 11 3.04 -29.79 18.74
CA ALA A 11 2.86 -28.99 19.92
C ALA A 11 3.35 -27.57 19.61
N VAL A 12 2.41 -26.69 19.26
CA VAL A 12 2.67 -25.25 19.19
C VAL A 12 2.86 -24.78 20.63
N VAL A 13 4.13 -24.60 21.01
CA VAL A 13 4.52 -23.90 22.24
C VAL A 13 4.17 -22.43 22.03
N ILE A 14 2.95 -22.05 22.42
CA ILE A 14 2.57 -20.65 22.56
C ILE A 14 3.27 -20.14 23.83
N GLY A 15 4.47 -19.59 23.64
CA GLY A 15 5.14 -18.81 24.67
C GLY A 15 4.27 -17.63 25.06
N GLY A 16 3.80 -17.60 26.31
CA GLY A 16 2.92 -16.56 26.82
C GLY A 16 3.60 -15.20 26.87
N TYR A 17 3.02 -14.20 26.19
CA TYR A 17 3.22 -12.78 26.43
C TYR A 17 1.95 -12.01 26.00
N GLY A 18 1.27 -11.36 26.97
CA GLY A 18 0.22 -10.35 26.73
C GLY A 18 -1.13 -10.88 26.22
N CYS A 19 -1.97 -11.42 27.12
CA CYS A 19 -3.29 -11.93 26.77
C CYS A 19 -4.27 -10.76 26.51
N GLY A 20 -4.75 -10.65 25.27
CA GLY A 20 -5.77 -9.67 24.84
C GLY A 20 -5.24 -8.66 23.82
N LYS A 21 -4.70 -7.54 24.31
CA LYS A 21 -4.39 -6.37 23.48
C LYS A 21 -3.34 -6.63 22.39
N ASP A 22 -2.25 -7.31 22.72
CA ASP A 22 -1.15 -7.56 21.76
C ASP A 22 -1.59 -8.55 20.65
N GLU A 23 -2.53 -9.46 20.95
CA GLU A 23 -3.08 -10.38 19.95
C GLU A 23 -4.06 -9.68 19.01
N GLU A 24 -4.90 -8.78 19.53
CA GLU A 24 -5.80 -7.96 18.74
C GLU A 24 -5.03 -7.01 17.81
N GLU A 25 -4.01 -6.31 18.32
CA GLU A 25 -3.15 -5.42 17.53
C GLU A 25 -2.40 -6.20 16.43
N ARG A 26 -1.96 -7.43 16.72
CA ARG A 26 -1.36 -8.31 15.71
C ARG A 26 -2.36 -8.67 14.60
N LYS A 27 -3.56 -9.14 14.96
CA LYS A 27 -4.61 -9.49 13.99
C LYS A 27 -4.98 -8.30 13.11
N GLU A 28 -5.11 -7.14 13.73
CA GLU A 28 -5.44 -5.90 13.03
C GLU A 28 -4.33 -5.46 12.08
N LEU A 29 -3.06 -5.57 12.49
CA LEU A 29 -1.92 -5.27 11.64
C LEU A 29 -1.81 -6.22 10.44
N VAL A 30 -2.05 -7.52 10.65
CA VAL A 30 -2.09 -8.52 9.56
C VAL A 30 -3.22 -8.20 8.58
N GLY A 31 -4.45 -8.01 9.08
CA GLY A 31 -5.59 -7.68 8.22
C GLY A 31 -5.41 -6.34 7.48
N TYR A 32 -4.74 -5.38 8.09
CA TYR A 32 -4.36 -4.14 7.41
C TYR A 32 -3.34 -4.36 6.29
N ALA A 33 -2.33 -5.20 6.52
CA ALA A 33 -1.37 -5.56 5.49
C ALA A 33 -2.04 -6.29 4.32
N GLU A 34 -3.02 -7.17 4.57
CA GLU A 34 -3.80 -7.82 3.51
C GLU A 34 -4.60 -6.82 2.68
N LYS A 35 -5.27 -5.85 3.33
CA LYS A 35 -5.97 -4.76 2.64
C LYS A 35 -5.02 -3.95 1.75
N LEU A 36 -3.80 -3.68 2.21
CA LEU A 36 -2.79 -3.01 1.39
C LEU A 36 -2.26 -3.90 0.26
N ALA A 37 -2.10 -5.21 0.48
CA ALA A 37 -1.65 -6.14 -0.56
C ALA A 37 -2.66 -6.25 -1.72
N ALA A 38 -3.95 -6.02 -1.46
CA ALA A 38 -4.97 -5.93 -2.52
C ALA A 38 -4.74 -4.78 -3.52
N LEU A 39 -3.90 -3.78 -3.17
CA LEU A 39 -3.48 -2.71 -4.08
C LEU A 39 -2.32 -3.10 -5.00
N SER A 40 -1.80 -4.33 -4.91
CA SER A 40 -0.63 -4.81 -5.68
C SER A 40 -0.76 -4.59 -7.19
N ASN A 41 -1.92 -4.87 -7.78
CA ASN A 41 -2.17 -4.58 -9.20
C ASN A 41 -2.02 -3.09 -9.51
N SER A 42 -2.62 -2.23 -8.68
CA SER A 42 -2.51 -0.77 -8.83
C SER A 42 -1.07 -0.27 -8.63
N ASN A 43 -0.27 -0.92 -7.79
CA ASN A 43 1.17 -0.61 -7.67
C ASN A 43 1.92 -0.95 -8.98
N GLY A 44 1.59 -2.06 -9.63
CA GLY A 44 2.16 -2.42 -10.92
C GLY A 44 1.80 -1.42 -12.02
N ASP A 45 0.56 -0.93 -12.03
CA ASP A 45 0.15 0.10 -13.00
C ASP A 45 0.80 1.46 -12.73
N VAL A 46 1.07 1.81 -11.48
CA VAL A 46 1.88 2.99 -11.12
C VAL A 46 3.27 2.91 -11.76
N ILE A 47 3.96 1.75 -11.68
CA ILE A 47 5.28 1.57 -12.31
C ILE A 47 5.19 1.77 -13.82
N LYS A 48 4.24 1.11 -14.49
CA LYS A 48 4.05 1.25 -15.95
C LYS A 48 3.83 2.70 -16.36
N TRP A 49 3.05 3.45 -15.58
CA TRP A 49 2.86 4.87 -15.85
C TRP A 49 4.11 5.70 -15.61
N ILE A 50 4.94 5.40 -14.61
CA ILE A 50 6.24 6.06 -14.44
C ILE A 50 7.11 5.82 -15.68
N GLU A 51 7.23 4.57 -16.13
CA GLU A 51 8.01 4.20 -17.32
C GLU A 51 7.49 4.93 -18.58
N THR A 52 6.17 4.91 -18.79
CA THR A 52 5.53 5.58 -19.93
C THR A 52 5.74 7.10 -19.90
N LEU A 53 5.64 7.72 -18.71
CA LEU A 53 5.85 9.15 -18.52
C LEU A 53 7.31 9.57 -18.60
N ASP A 54 8.25 8.64 -18.44
CA ASP A 54 9.69 8.87 -18.56
C ASP A 54 10.24 8.59 -19.97
N ASP A 55 9.56 7.77 -20.76
CA ASP A 55 9.96 7.47 -22.13
C ASP A 55 9.82 8.71 -23.03
N PRO A 56 10.93 9.29 -23.53
CA PRO A 56 10.89 10.45 -24.40
C PRO A 56 10.43 10.11 -25.83
N SER A 57 10.45 8.84 -26.22
CA SER A 57 9.99 8.35 -27.52
C SER A 57 8.48 8.12 -27.56
N HIS A 58 7.85 7.95 -26.39
CA HIS A 58 6.42 7.80 -26.28
C HIS A 58 5.70 9.14 -26.49
N GLN A 59 4.91 9.22 -27.55
CA GLN A 59 4.05 10.36 -27.80
C GLN A 59 2.77 10.22 -26.96
N LEU A 60 2.67 11.03 -25.91
CA LEU A 60 1.49 11.07 -25.04
C LEU A 60 0.41 11.95 -25.64
N GLU A 61 -0.81 11.45 -25.63
CA GLU A 61 -2.00 12.23 -25.95
C GLU A 61 -2.71 12.70 -24.65
N PRO A 62 -3.57 13.73 -24.71
CA PRO A 62 -4.30 14.22 -23.54
C PRO A 62 -5.08 13.13 -22.78
N GLU A 63 -5.63 12.15 -23.50
CA GLU A 63 -6.37 11.01 -22.95
C GLU A 63 -5.48 10.12 -22.08
N ASP A 64 -4.20 9.97 -22.43
CA ASP A 64 -3.25 9.17 -21.63
C ASP A 64 -2.94 9.87 -20.31
N LEU A 65 -2.77 11.19 -20.33
CA LEU A 65 -2.64 11.96 -19.10
C LEU A 65 -3.91 11.88 -18.24
N GLN A 66 -5.09 11.79 -18.85
CA GLN A 66 -6.33 11.59 -18.10
C GLN A 66 -6.37 10.21 -17.44
N LYS A 67 -6.04 9.13 -18.16
CA LYS A 67 -5.96 7.78 -17.58
C LYS A 67 -4.99 7.71 -16.39
N ALA A 68 -3.85 8.39 -16.48
CA ALA A 68 -2.89 8.46 -15.38
C ALA A 68 -3.46 9.20 -14.15
N ARG A 69 -4.23 10.27 -14.37
CA ARG A 69 -4.96 10.97 -13.28
C ARG A 69 -6.05 10.09 -12.67
N ASP A 70 -6.77 9.35 -13.50
CA ASP A 70 -7.81 8.42 -13.06
C ASP A 70 -7.20 7.31 -12.20
N LEU A 71 -6.02 6.78 -12.57
CA LEU A 71 -5.27 5.84 -11.74
C LEU A 71 -4.90 6.45 -10.38
N ILE A 72 -4.41 7.70 -10.34
CA ILE A 72 -4.10 8.37 -9.07
C ILE A 72 -5.36 8.48 -8.20
N GLY A 73 -6.48 8.91 -8.79
CA GLY A 73 -7.77 9.02 -8.12
C GLY A 73 -8.26 7.67 -7.59
N GLU A 74 -8.20 6.61 -8.40
CA GLU A 74 -8.59 5.26 -8.04
C GLU A 74 -7.72 4.71 -6.90
N TYR A 75 -6.40 4.93 -6.97
CA TYR A 75 -5.46 4.47 -5.94
C TYR A 75 -5.79 5.11 -4.59
N VAL A 76 -5.94 6.44 -4.56
CA VAL A 76 -6.29 7.16 -3.34
C VAL A 76 -7.68 6.77 -2.86
N GLY A 77 -8.65 6.63 -3.76
CA GLY A 77 -9.99 6.16 -3.43
C GLY A 77 -9.97 4.81 -2.73
N LYS A 78 -9.22 3.82 -3.24
CA LYS A 78 -9.06 2.51 -2.57
C LYS A 78 -8.44 2.63 -1.18
N LEU A 79 -7.50 3.57 -0.98
CA LEU A 79 -6.96 3.83 0.36
C LEU A 79 -7.99 4.43 1.31
N GLU A 80 -8.86 5.32 0.83
CA GLU A 80 -9.95 5.91 1.63
C GLU A 80 -10.98 4.89 2.12
N HIS A 81 -11.11 3.74 1.44
CA HIS A 81 -11.97 2.65 1.90
C HIS A 81 -11.42 1.93 3.13
N ILE A 82 -10.14 2.12 3.48
CA ILE A 82 -9.57 1.63 4.73
C ILE A 82 -9.90 2.64 5.83
N ASP A 83 -11.12 2.55 6.38
CA ASP A 83 -11.61 3.51 7.38
C ASP A 83 -10.73 3.55 8.65
N PRO A 84 -10.03 4.67 8.93
CA PRO A 84 -9.19 4.80 10.12
C PRO A 84 -9.98 4.72 11.43
N ALA A 85 -11.29 5.02 11.42
CA ALA A 85 -12.13 4.94 12.62
C ALA A 85 -12.35 3.48 13.06
N GLN A 86 -12.25 2.53 12.13
CA GLN A 86 -12.28 1.10 12.43
C GLN A 86 -10.93 0.57 12.93
N ILE A 87 -9.87 1.38 12.89
CA ILE A 87 -8.54 0.96 13.35
C ILE A 87 -8.37 1.24 14.85
N SER A 88 -8.38 0.18 15.66
CA SER A 88 -8.24 0.25 17.12
C SER A 88 -6.78 0.44 17.56
N TYR A 89 -5.84 -0.19 16.85
CA TYR A 89 -4.41 -0.07 17.08
C TYR A 89 -3.94 1.35 16.72
N ARG A 90 -3.67 2.15 17.76
CA ARG A 90 -3.42 3.59 17.65
C ARG A 90 -2.28 3.93 16.68
N GLU A 91 -1.14 3.25 16.80
CA GLU A 91 0.06 3.48 16.01
C GLU A 91 -0.20 3.20 14.53
N LEU A 92 -0.94 2.13 14.24
CA LEU A 92 -1.36 1.79 12.89
C LEU A 92 -2.32 2.85 12.33
N ARG A 93 -3.31 3.28 13.12
CA ARG A 93 -4.26 4.32 12.72
C ARG A 93 -3.56 5.64 12.39
N VAL A 94 -2.62 6.08 13.24
CA VAL A 94 -1.83 7.30 13.00
C VAL A 94 -0.99 7.17 11.74
N THR A 95 -0.32 6.03 11.57
CA THR A 95 0.49 5.72 10.39
C THR A 95 -0.35 5.76 9.11
N HIS A 96 -1.53 5.13 9.10
CA HIS A 96 -2.45 5.17 7.96
C HIS A 96 -3.00 6.59 7.70
N ASN A 97 -3.42 7.33 8.72
CA ASN A 97 -3.91 8.71 8.54
C ASN A 97 -2.86 9.63 7.92
N LEU A 98 -1.61 9.52 8.35
CA LEU A 98 -0.51 10.28 7.77
C LEU A 98 -0.31 9.90 6.29
N TYR A 99 -0.31 8.60 6.00
CA TYR A 99 -0.20 8.10 4.63
C TYR A 99 -1.33 8.62 3.76
N LEU A 100 -2.59 8.45 4.15
CA LEU A 100 -3.75 8.93 3.40
C LEU A 100 -3.72 10.44 3.18
N THR A 101 -3.35 11.22 4.21
CA THR A 101 -3.23 12.68 4.10
C THR A 101 -2.22 13.07 3.03
N LYS A 102 -1.06 12.42 3.01
CA LYS A 102 -0.02 12.67 2.00
C LYS A 102 -0.41 12.16 0.62
N MET A 103 -1.15 11.06 0.54
CA MET A 103 -1.63 10.52 -0.73
C MET A 103 -2.66 11.43 -1.39
N ARG A 104 -3.50 12.13 -0.63
CA ARG A 104 -4.41 13.16 -1.17
C ARG A 104 -3.68 14.32 -1.85
N ASP A 105 -2.45 14.63 -1.42
CA ASP A 105 -1.62 15.63 -2.10
C ASP A 105 -1.26 15.19 -3.54
N ALA A 106 -1.17 13.87 -3.82
CA ALA A 106 -0.91 13.36 -5.17
C ALA A 106 -2.00 13.74 -6.18
N ILE A 107 -3.27 13.69 -5.77
CA ILE A 107 -4.41 14.15 -6.61
C ILE A 107 -4.23 15.63 -6.92
N ARG A 108 -3.96 16.44 -5.90
CA ARG A 108 -3.77 17.89 -6.07
C ARG A 108 -2.62 18.21 -7.02
N LEU A 109 -1.51 17.48 -6.92
CA LEU A 109 -0.34 17.66 -7.78
C LEU A 109 -0.66 17.32 -9.25
N ALA A 110 -1.46 16.27 -9.49
CA ALA A 110 -1.83 15.84 -10.83
C ALA A 110 -2.99 16.64 -11.47
N ALA A 111 -3.78 17.36 -10.66
CA ALA A 111 -4.96 18.11 -11.08
C ALA A 111 -4.67 19.47 -11.77
N ASP A 112 -3.43 19.96 -11.78
CA ASP A 112 -3.08 21.22 -12.47
C ASP A 112 -3.10 21.02 -14.00
N GLN A 113 -4.26 21.37 -14.60
CA GLN A 113 -4.66 21.21 -16.00
C GLN A 113 -4.75 22.57 -16.75
N GLY A 114 -4.92 22.53 -18.07
CA GLY A 114 -5.13 23.71 -18.92
C GLY A 114 -3.83 24.38 -19.38
N ARG A 115 -2.72 23.63 -19.33
CA ARG A 115 -1.39 24.11 -19.71
C ARG A 115 -0.88 23.36 -20.94
N VAL A 116 0.25 23.80 -21.49
CA VAL A 116 0.96 23.05 -22.54
C VAL A 116 1.17 21.61 -22.06
N LEU A 117 0.84 20.64 -22.92
CA LEU A 117 0.84 19.19 -22.62
C LEU A 117 2.11 18.70 -21.90
N LYS A 118 3.28 19.25 -22.25
CA LYS A 118 4.55 18.97 -21.58
C LYS A 118 4.55 19.29 -20.07
N ARG A 119 3.90 20.39 -19.65
CA ARG A 119 3.76 20.75 -18.22
C ARG A 119 2.78 19.81 -17.52
N GLU A 120 1.70 19.45 -18.20
CA GLU A 120 0.73 18.50 -17.66
C GLU A 120 1.35 17.11 -17.44
N ARG A 121 2.14 16.62 -18.41
CA ARG A 121 2.95 15.41 -18.26
C ARG A 121 3.82 15.47 -17.00
N GLY A 122 4.52 16.59 -16.78
CA GLY A 122 5.35 16.80 -15.59
C GLY A 122 4.56 16.73 -14.28
N ASN A 123 3.40 17.37 -14.21
CA ASN A 123 2.52 17.36 -13.04
C ASN A 123 2.00 15.95 -12.73
N VAL A 124 1.53 15.24 -13.76
CA VAL A 124 1.06 13.86 -13.63
C VAL A 124 2.20 12.94 -13.19
N ALA A 125 3.40 13.06 -13.79
CA ALA A 125 4.57 12.27 -13.41
C ALA A 125 4.97 12.49 -11.95
N ILE A 126 4.87 13.73 -11.45
CA ILE A 126 5.07 14.02 -10.02
C ILE A 126 4.03 13.28 -9.17
N GLY A 127 2.75 13.32 -9.55
CA GLY A 127 1.67 12.63 -8.83
C GLY A 127 1.88 11.11 -8.75
N VAL A 128 2.18 10.46 -9.89
CA VAL A 128 2.42 9.01 -9.94
C VAL A 128 3.67 8.61 -9.12
N ARG A 129 4.78 9.36 -9.22
CA ARG A 129 5.97 9.12 -8.38
C ARG A 129 5.73 9.39 -6.90
N HIS A 130 4.80 10.30 -6.57
CA HIS A 130 4.41 10.55 -5.20
C HIS A 130 3.78 9.29 -4.58
N ILE A 131 2.90 8.61 -5.32
CA ILE A 131 2.32 7.32 -4.92
C ILE A 131 3.44 6.33 -4.63
N GLU A 132 4.32 6.05 -5.59
CA GLU A 132 5.42 5.10 -5.40
C GLU A 132 6.23 5.40 -4.14
N LYS A 133 6.70 6.65 -4.00
CA LYS A 133 7.55 7.05 -2.88
C LYS A 133 6.83 6.86 -1.54
N LEU A 134 5.59 7.34 -1.44
CA LEU A 134 4.83 7.26 -0.19
C LEU A 134 4.44 5.84 0.15
N THR A 135 4.06 5.01 -0.82
CA THR A 135 3.73 3.59 -0.59
C THR A 135 4.95 2.85 -0.06
N LYS A 136 6.14 3.05 -0.65
CA LYS A 136 7.39 2.44 -0.15
C LYS A 136 7.71 2.86 1.28
N LEU A 137 7.59 4.15 1.59
CA LEU A 137 7.80 4.66 2.95
C LEU A 137 6.78 4.08 3.94
N HIS A 138 5.52 3.98 3.53
CA HIS A 138 4.46 3.41 4.33
C HIS A 138 4.70 1.93 4.60
N TYR A 139 5.11 1.15 3.61
CA TYR A 139 5.48 -0.26 3.80
C TYR A 139 6.62 -0.41 4.81
N GLY A 140 7.64 0.45 4.76
CA GLY A 140 8.68 0.49 5.79
C GLY A 140 8.14 0.79 7.19
N ALA A 141 7.16 1.69 7.32
CA ALA A 141 6.51 1.97 8.60
C ALA A 141 5.70 0.77 9.12
N ILE A 142 4.99 0.06 8.24
CA ILE A 142 4.27 -1.16 8.62
C ILE A 142 5.23 -2.28 9.02
N ASP A 143 6.37 -2.45 8.33
CA ASP A 143 7.41 -3.42 8.71
C ASP A 143 7.99 -3.16 10.11
N LEU A 144 8.16 -1.89 10.48
CA LEU A 144 8.55 -1.52 11.84
C LEU A 144 7.49 -1.93 12.88
N LEU A 145 6.20 -1.73 12.58
CA LEU A 145 5.12 -2.20 13.45
C LEU A 145 5.07 -3.73 13.52
N TRP A 146 5.32 -4.41 12.39
CA TRP A 146 5.36 -5.86 12.27
C TRP A 146 6.45 -6.46 13.17
N THR A 147 7.65 -5.88 13.10
CA THR A 147 8.81 -6.24 13.92
C THR A 147 8.53 -6.02 15.41
N ARG A 148 7.93 -4.88 15.78
CA ARG A 148 7.57 -4.57 17.18
C ARG A 148 6.58 -5.57 17.76
N GLN A 149 5.61 -5.99 16.96
CA GLN A 149 4.61 -6.99 17.34
C GLN A 149 5.14 -8.43 17.30
N LYS A 150 6.41 -8.63 16.90
CA LYS A 150 7.10 -9.93 16.82
C LYS A 150 6.33 -10.95 15.99
N ILE A 151 5.70 -10.51 14.91
CA ILE A 151 4.99 -11.41 13.99
C ILE A 151 6.02 -12.25 13.25
N ALA A 152 5.92 -13.58 13.39
CA ALA A 152 6.90 -14.52 12.83
C ALA A 152 6.75 -14.72 11.31
N ASP A 153 5.56 -14.45 10.78
CA ASP A 153 5.28 -14.55 9.35
C ASP A 153 6.10 -13.51 8.57
N PRO A 154 6.55 -13.86 7.34
CA PRO A 154 7.33 -12.94 6.53
C PRO A 154 6.49 -11.73 6.15
N PHE A 155 7.10 -10.55 6.23
CA PHE A 155 6.47 -9.32 5.79
C PHE A 155 6.08 -9.39 4.31
N SER A 156 4.78 -9.28 4.03
CA SER A 156 4.19 -9.57 2.73
C SER A 156 4.10 -8.35 1.80
N LEU A 157 4.19 -7.13 2.35
CA LEU A 157 4.10 -5.91 1.56
C LEU A 157 5.43 -5.62 0.86
N LYS A 158 5.46 -5.83 -0.45
CA LYS A 158 6.60 -5.53 -1.30
C LYS A 158 6.16 -4.64 -2.45
N TRP A 159 6.97 -3.63 -2.75
CA TRP A 159 6.81 -2.88 -3.98
C TRP A 159 7.20 -3.78 -5.16
N PRO A 160 6.41 -3.84 -6.24
CA PRO A 160 6.77 -4.60 -7.42
C PRO A 160 8.11 -4.10 -8.01
N GLN A 161 8.91 -5.02 -8.55
CA GLN A 161 10.14 -4.68 -9.26
C GLN A 161 9.86 -4.40 -10.72
#